data_AF-A0A3B0IVF3-F1
#
_entry.id   AF-A0A3B0IVF3-F1
#
_cell.length_a   1.000
_cell.length_b   1.000
_cell.length_c   1.000
_cell.angle_alpha   90.00
_cell.angle_beta   90.00
_cell.angle_gamma   90.00
#
_symmetry.space_group_name_H-M   'P 1'
#
loop_
_entity.id
_entity.type
_entity.pdbx_description
1 polymer ?
#
loop_
_entity_poly.entity_id
_entity_poly.type
_entity_poly.pdbx_seq_one_letter_code
_entity_poly.pdbx_strand_id
1 'polypeptide(L)'
;MQSQLQVIDKMEDVTRNIKETLVAASNQSILNDRKNLAYATKIEYLKSQLFVLANSKDGSGNYMFAGYKTDTAPLVMDSSGAVSYHGGTEPVKQHIEADREVTVYFTVKQVLLPATGSNIFQSLDSVITTLKTPYQSATPQVQAAMSAVISTATGGLQDTTKSLSTVTSQLGLQLKEVENLNSSHEETSVLLKERQSQLMDTNLLEEITEFKQLEEVMQASYSL
;
A
#
# COMPACT_ATOMS: atom_id res chain seq x y z
N MET A 1 -6.81 1.36 -1.28
CA MET A 1 -5.77 2.21 -1.89
C MET A 1 -5.17 3.25 -0.94
N GLN A 2 -5.78 4.41 -0.66
CA GLN A 2 -5.15 5.47 0.17
C GLN A 2 -4.69 4.99 1.56
N SER A 3 -5.53 4.23 2.26
CA SER A 3 -5.14 3.67 3.57
C SER A 3 -3.93 2.72 3.48
N GLN A 4 -3.82 1.93 2.42
CA GLN A 4 -2.66 1.05 2.22
C GLN A 4 -1.40 1.86 1.90
N LEU A 5 -1.51 2.90 1.08
CA LEU A 5 -0.39 3.80 0.77
C LEU A 5 0.19 4.43 2.04
N GLN A 6 -0.67 4.97 2.92
CA GLN A 6 -0.23 5.55 4.20
C GLN A 6 0.49 4.54 5.11
N VAL A 7 0.07 3.27 5.08
CA VAL A 7 0.75 2.23 5.87
C VAL A 7 2.09 1.85 5.21
N ILE A 8 2.16 1.82 3.88
CA ILE A 8 3.40 1.60 3.13
C ILE A 8 4.41 2.73 3.39
N ASP A 9 3.99 3.99 3.43
CA ASP A 9 4.87 5.12 3.76
C ASP A 9 5.50 4.94 5.16
N LYS A 10 4.71 4.48 6.14
CA LYS A 10 5.22 4.13 7.47
C LYS A 10 6.19 2.96 7.43
N MET A 11 5.95 1.96 6.57
CA MET A 11 6.90 0.86 6.38
C MET A 11 8.21 1.34 5.76
N GLU A 12 8.17 2.28 4.82
CA GLU A 12 9.37 2.91 4.24
C GLU A 12 10.18 3.65 5.32
N ASP A 13 9.52 4.40 6.20
CA ASP A 13 10.17 5.06 7.34
C ASP A 13 10.83 4.06 8.30
N VAL A 14 10.13 2.97 8.65
CA VAL A 14 10.70 1.90 9.50
C VAL A 14 11.90 1.25 8.81
N THR A 15 11.78 0.95 7.51
CA THR A 15 12.84 0.35 6.68
C THR A 15 14.06 1.27 6.59
N ARG A 16 13.87 2.59 6.48
CA ARG A 16 14.96 3.58 6.56
C ARG A 16 15.67 3.55 7.92
N ASN A 17 14.92 3.52 9.02
CA ASN A 17 15.49 3.43 10.37
C ASN A 17 16.27 2.11 10.59
N ILE A 18 15.78 1.00 10.02
CA ILE A 18 16.50 -0.28 10.02
C ILE A 18 17.82 -0.12 9.26
N LYS A 19 17.79 0.48 8.06
CA LYS A 19 18.99 0.71 7.24
C LYS A 19 20.04 1.52 7.99
N GLU A 20 19.65 2.63 8.60
CA GLU A 20 20.54 3.46 9.42
C GLU A 20 21.18 2.65 10.55
N THR A 21 20.39 1.80 11.21
CA THR A 21 20.87 0.97 12.31
C THR A 21 21.81 -0.13 11.82
N LEU A 22 21.53 -0.77 10.68
CA LEU A 22 22.42 -1.75 10.04
C LEU A 22 23.74 -1.11 9.60
N VAL A 23 23.70 0.09 9.02
CA VAL A 23 24.90 0.84 8.63
C VAL A 23 25.74 1.17 9.87
N ALA A 24 25.12 1.63 10.96
CA ALA A 24 25.82 1.89 12.22
C ALA A 24 26.43 0.60 12.82
N ALA A 25 25.70 -0.52 12.75
CA ALA A 25 26.17 -1.83 13.20
C ALA A 25 27.26 -2.43 12.28
N SER A 26 27.35 -2.00 11.02
CA SER A 26 28.38 -2.48 10.07
C SER A 26 29.77 -1.88 10.34
N ASN A 27 29.84 -0.76 11.07
CA ASN A 27 31.10 -0.07 11.35
C ASN A 27 31.86 -0.77 12.50
N GLN A 28 32.66 -1.77 12.13
CA GLN A 28 33.43 -2.61 13.06
C GLN A 28 34.32 -1.84 14.02
N SER A 29 34.87 -0.69 13.61
CA SER A 29 35.83 0.10 14.42
C SER A 29 35.23 0.67 15.71
N ILE A 30 33.89 0.79 15.77
CA ILE A 30 33.19 1.37 16.91
C ILE A 30 32.40 0.35 17.71
N LEU A 31 32.38 -0.93 17.30
CA LEU A 31 31.56 -1.96 17.94
C LEU A 31 32.17 -2.43 19.26
N ASN A 32 31.28 -2.71 20.20
CA ASN A 32 31.56 -3.44 21.43
C ASN A 32 30.25 -4.12 21.86
N ASP A 33 30.33 -5.01 22.84
CA ASP A 33 29.19 -5.85 23.23
C ASP A 33 27.99 -5.00 23.67
N ARG A 34 28.23 -3.89 24.37
CA ARG A 34 27.16 -2.96 24.80
C ARG A 34 26.46 -2.30 23.61
N LYS A 35 27.21 -1.80 22.63
CA LYS A 35 26.65 -1.16 21.43
C LYS A 35 25.94 -2.17 20.54
N ASN A 36 26.51 -3.36 20.37
CA ASN A 36 25.88 -4.43 19.59
C ASN A 36 24.53 -4.82 20.21
N LEU A 37 24.47 -4.96 21.54
CA LEU A 37 23.22 -5.20 22.23
C LEU A 37 22.21 -4.05 22.00
N ALA A 38 22.64 -2.80 22.07
CA ALA A 38 21.77 -1.65 21.80
C ALA A 38 21.22 -1.65 20.35
N TYR A 39 22.06 -1.96 19.37
CA TYR A 39 21.63 -2.11 17.97
C TYR A 39 20.68 -3.28 17.80
N ALA A 40 20.95 -4.43 18.43
CA ALA A 40 20.06 -5.59 18.39
C ALA A 40 18.67 -5.24 18.93
N THR A 41 18.60 -4.59 20.10
CA THR A 41 17.33 -4.14 20.70
C THR A 41 16.59 -3.15 19.80
N LYS A 42 17.30 -2.21 19.17
CA LYS A 42 16.67 -1.26 18.24
C LYS A 42 16.12 -1.97 16.99
N ILE A 43 16.87 -2.91 16.41
CA ILE A 43 16.42 -3.70 15.26
C ILE A 43 15.22 -4.57 15.63
N GLU A 44 15.22 -5.18 16.81
CA GLU A 44 14.11 -5.98 17.33
C GLU A 44 12.82 -5.13 17.46
N TYR A 45 12.93 -3.92 18.00
CA TYR A 45 11.82 -2.96 18.06
C TYR A 45 11.32 -2.55 16.67
N LEU A 46 12.22 -2.21 15.73
CA LEU A 46 11.85 -1.83 14.37
C LEU A 46 11.24 -3.00 13.59
N LYS A 47 11.75 -4.22 13.77
CA LYS A 47 11.16 -5.45 13.21
C LYS A 47 9.73 -5.63 13.72
N SER A 48 9.50 -5.44 15.03
CA SER A 48 8.16 -5.53 15.62
C SER A 48 7.22 -4.47 15.03
N GLN A 49 7.68 -3.23 14.82
CA GLN A 49 6.87 -2.20 14.16
C GLN A 49 6.52 -2.61 12.73
N LEU A 50 7.49 -3.10 11.95
CA LEU A 50 7.25 -3.54 10.58
C LEU A 50 6.23 -4.70 10.53
N PHE A 51 6.33 -5.64 11.46
CA PHE A 51 5.37 -6.75 11.62
C PHE A 51 3.95 -6.24 11.89
N VAL A 52 3.79 -5.29 12.83
CA VAL A 52 2.49 -4.69 13.15
C VAL A 52 1.92 -3.96 11.94
N LEU A 53 2.73 -3.16 11.24
CA LEU A 53 2.30 -2.45 10.03
C LEU A 53 1.85 -3.42 8.93
N ALA A 54 2.56 -4.53 8.72
CA ALA A 54 2.20 -5.55 7.73
C ALA A 54 0.92 -6.33 8.08
N ASN A 55 0.53 -6.33 9.35
CA ASN A 55 -0.73 -6.86 9.84
C ASN A 55 -1.81 -5.78 10.03
N SER A 56 -1.65 -4.60 9.43
CA SER A 56 -2.65 -3.53 9.54
C SER A 56 -3.99 -3.92 8.93
N LYS A 57 -5.06 -3.40 9.53
CA LYS A 57 -6.43 -3.56 9.06
C LYS A 57 -6.95 -2.28 8.42
N ASP A 58 -7.84 -2.41 7.45
CA ASP A 58 -8.58 -1.28 6.87
C ASP A 58 -9.71 -0.79 7.81
N GLY A 59 -10.45 0.23 7.38
CA GLY A 59 -11.58 0.79 8.15
C GLY A 59 -12.75 -0.19 8.36
N SER A 60 -12.79 -1.29 7.62
CA SER A 60 -13.79 -2.35 7.74
C SER A 60 -13.32 -3.51 8.63
N GLY A 61 -12.08 -3.46 9.14
CA GLY A 61 -11.51 -4.49 10.00
C GLY A 61 -10.81 -5.64 9.26
N ASN A 62 -10.66 -5.53 7.94
CA ASN A 62 -10.02 -6.53 7.07
C ASN A 62 -8.50 -6.31 7.00
N TYR A 63 -7.72 -7.38 6.99
CA TYR A 63 -6.26 -7.28 6.80
C TYR A 63 -5.90 -6.81 5.40
N MET A 64 -5.33 -5.61 5.29
CA MET A 64 -5.12 -4.94 4.00
C MET A 64 -4.00 -5.55 3.15
N PHE A 65 -3.10 -6.32 3.76
CA PHE A 65 -1.99 -6.98 3.05
C PHE A 65 -2.18 -8.50 2.89
N ALA A 66 -3.37 -9.02 3.18
CA ALA A 66 -3.66 -10.45 3.13
C ALA A 66 -4.17 -10.96 1.77
N GLY A 67 -4.26 -10.10 0.76
CA GLY A 67 -4.93 -10.43 -0.51
C GLY A 67 -6.40 -10.75 -0.26
N TYR A 68 -6.94 -11.76 -0.93
CA TYR A 68 -8.32 -12.22 -0.70
C TYR A 68 -8.55 -12.97 0.63
N LYS A 69 -7.51 -13.20 1.45
CA LYS A 69 -7.65 -13.81 2.79
C LYS A 69 -7.84 -12.74 3.87
N THR A 70 -8.80 -11.84 3.68
CA THR A 70 -8.98 -10.62 4.47
C THR A 70 -9.21 -10.83 5.96
N ASP A 71 -9.75 -11.99 6.36
CA ASP A 71 -10.08 -12.30 7.76
C ASP A 71 -8.92 -12.92 8.55
N THR A 72 -7.83 -13.29 7.88
CA THR A 72 -6.68 -13.95 8.50
C THR A 72 -5.45 -13.05 8.47
N ALA A 73 -4.75 -12.93 9.59
CA ALA A 73 -3.52 -12.15 9.66
C ALA A 73 -2.49 -12.69 8.63
N PRO A 74 -1.93 -11.81 7.77
CA PRO A 74 -1.00 -12.26 6.74
C PRO A 74 0.35 -12.69 7.32
N LEU A 75 0.75 -12.17 8.48
CA LEU A 75 1.97 -12.57 9.18
C LEU A 75 1.65 -13.13 10.57
N VAL A 76 2.29 -14.25 10.90
CA VAL A 76 2.27 -14.87 12.23
C VAL A 76 3.68 -14.87 12.79
N MET A 77 3.80 -14.57 14.08
CA MET A 77 5.07 -14.64 14.81
C MET A 77 4.99 -15.81 15.80
N ASP A 78 5.99 -16.69 15.77
CA ASP A 78 6.09 -17.81 16.72
C ASP A 78 6.75 -17.38 18.04
N SER A 79 6.86 -18.31 18.99
CA SER A 79 7.48 -18.06 20.30
C SER A 79 8.97 -17.74 20.25
N SER A 80 9.66 -18.07 19.15
CA SER A 80 11.06 -17.71 18.92
C SER A 80 11.20 -16.30 18.32
N GLY A 81 10.09 -15.67 17.96
CA GLY A 81 10.06 -14.39 17.27
C GLY A 81 10.17 -14.53 15.75
N ALA A 82 10.29 -15.74 15.20
CA ALA A 82 10.35 -15.95 13.75
C ALA A 82 9.00 -15.62 13.11
N VAL A 83 9.03 -14.96 11.95
CA VAL A 83 7.84 -14.48 11.25
C VAL A 83 7.58 -15.33 10.01
N SER A 84 6.37 -15.89 9.91
CA SER A 84 5.88 -16.68 8.78
C SER A 84 4.75 -15.98 8.03
N TYR A 85 4.67 -16.21 6.73
CA TYR A 85 3.62 -15.67 5.86
C TYR A 85 2.46 -16.66 5.69
N HIS A 86 1.24 -16.20 5.96
CA HIS A 86 0.00 -16.98 5.86
C HIS A 86 -1.09 -16.32 4.98
N GLY A 87 -0.81 -15.15 4.40
CA GLY A 87 -1.74 -14.42 3.53
C GLY A 87 -1.99 -15.08 2.16
N GLY A 88 -2.80 -14.42 1.33
CA GLY A 88 -3.06 -14.80 -0.07
C GLY A 88 -1.91 -14.41 -1.01
N THR A 89 -1.77 -15.05 -2.17
CA THR A 89 -0.72 -14.68 -3.13
C THR A 89 -1.14 -13.55 -4.06
N GLU A 90 -2.44 -13.45 -4.33
CA GLU A 90 -2.99 -12.52 -5.30
C GLU A 90 -3.35 -11.18 -4.67
N PRO A 91 -3.00 -10.05 -5.32
CA PRO A 91 -3.51 -8.75 -4.93
C PRO A 91 -5.03 -8.70 -5.12
N VAL A 92 -5.69 -7.89 -4.30
CA VAL A 92 -7.12 -7.59 -4.48
C VAL A 92 -7.24 -6.58 -5.62
N LYS A 93 -8.08 -6.91 -6.60
CA LYS A 93 -8.30 -6.09 -7.77
C LYS A 93 -9.77 -5.74 -7.93
N GLN A 94 -10.05 -4.60 -8.55
CA GLN A 94 -11.41 -4.10 -8.77
C GLN A 94 -11.53 -3.50 -10.17
N HIS A 95 -12.66 -3.76 -10.82
CA HIS A 95 -13.01 -3.10 -12.06
C HIS A 95 -13.54 -1.69 -11.77
N ILE A 96 -12.99 -0.69 -12.45
CA ILE A 96 -13.41 0.71 -12.37
C ILE A 96 -14.13 1.16 -13.64
N GLU A 97 -13.91 0.46 -14.76
CA GLU A 97 -14.65 0.58 -16.01
C GLU A 97 -14.77 -0.81 -16.67
N ALA A 98 -15.53 -0.92 -17.76
CA ALA A 98 -15.81 -2.21 -18.42
C ALA A 98 -14.55 -2.96 -18.88
N ASP A 99 -13.48 -2.25 -19.23
CA ASP A 99 -12.20 -2.77 -19.72
C ASP A 99 -11.03 -2.46 -18.77
N ARG A 100 -11.31 -2.02 -17.53
CA ARG A 100 -10.29 -1.43 -16.66
C ARG A 100 -10.30 -1.95 -15.24
N GLU A 101 -9.19 -2.58 -14.87
CA GLU A 101 -8.97 -3.17 -13.54
C GLU A 101 -7.83 -2.43 -12.82
N VAL A 102 -8.03 -2.12 -11.54
CA VAL A 102 -7.02 -1.54 -10.64
C VAL A 102 -6.75 -2.43 -9.45
N THR A 103 -5.51 -2.42 -8.97
CA THR A 103 -5.14 -3.11 -7.73
C THR A 103 -5.53 -2.25 -6.54
N VAL A 104 -6.46 -2.73 -5.71
CA VAL A 104 -6.93 -2.00 -4.52
C VAL A 104 -6.05 -2.26 -3.31
N TYR A 105 -5.57 -3.51 -3.18
CA TYR A 105 -4.69 -3.96 -2.12
C TYR A 105 -3.59 -4.91 -2.61
N PHE A 106 -2.34 -4.54 -2.37
CA PHE A 106 -1.17 -5.39 -2.54
C PHE A 106 -0.97 -6.34 -1.36
N THR A 107 -0.39 -7.52 -1.60
CA THR A 107 -0.11 -8.51 -0.54
C THR A 107 1.22 -8.24 0.16
N VAL A 108 1.42 -8.77 1.38
CA VAL A 108 2.74 -8.71 2.06
C VAL A 108 3.82 -9.32 1.16
N LYS A 109 3.49 -10.33 0.35
CA LYS A 109 4.44 -10.92 -0.58
C LYS A 109 4.97 -9.91 -1.59
N GLN A 110 4.10 -9.05 -2.13
CA GLN A 110 4.50 -8.01 -3.08
C GLN A 110 5.24 -6.85 -2.41
N VAL A 111 4.92 -6.57 -1.15
CA VAL A 111 5.43 -5.40 -0.43
C VAL A 111 6.76 -5.69 0.28
N LEU A 112 6.88 -6.83 0.97
CA LEU A 112 8.00 -7.16 1.87
C LEU A 112 8.81 -8.41 1.49
N LEU A 113 8.38 -9.17 0.48
CA LEU A 113 9.08 -10.37 0.01
C LEU A 113 9.44 -10.22 -1.48
N PRO A 114 10.51 -9.46 -1.80
CA PRO A 114 10.95 -9.24 -3.18
C PRO A 114 11.10 -10.55 -3.95
N ALA A 115 10.95 -10.51 -5.27
CA ALA A 115 11.05 -11.69 -6.15
C ALA A 115 12.39 -12.44 -6.03
N THR A 116 13.42 -11.81 -5.46
CA THR A 116 14.71 -12.43 -5.10
C THR A 116 14.59 -13.49 -4.00
N GLY A 117 13.44 -13.59 -3.32
CA GLY A 117 13.19 -14.57 -2.26
C GLY A 117 13.76 -14.16 -0.89
N SER A 118 14.37 -12.97 -0.80
CA SER A 118 14.92 -12.44 0.45
C SER A 118 13.81 -12.14 1.46
N ASN A 119 13.75 -12.91 2.55
CA ASN A 119 12.85 -12.63 3.67
C ASN A 119 13.51 -11.62 4.62
N ILE A 120 12.99 -10.39 4.64
CA ILE A 120 13.54 -9.33 5.49
C ILE A 120 13.45 -9.70 6.98
N PHE A 121 12.36 -10.32 7.43
CA PHE A 121 12.23 -10.69 8.85
C PHE A 121 13.29 -11.71 9.27
N GLN A 122 13.54 -12.72 8.45
CA GLN A 122 14.60 -13.71 8.69
C GLN A 122 16.00 -13.09 8.66
N SER A 123 16.22 -12.12 7.76
CA SER A 123 17.48 -11.39 7.67
C SER A 123 17.73 -10.56 8.93
N LEU A 124 16.69 -9.89 9.44
CA LEU A 124 16.76 -9.14 10.70
C LEU A 124 16.98 -10.06 11.90
N ASP A 125 16.35 -11.23 11.94
CA ASP A 125 16.58 -12.22 13.00
C ASP A 125 18.02 -12.72 13.03
N SER A 126 18.59 -12.95 11.86
CA SER A 126 20.00 -13.34 11.72
C SER A 126 20.92 -12.24 12.26
N VAL A 127 20.62 -10.97 11.96
CA VAL A 127 21.36 -9.81 12.49
C VAL A 127 21.20 -9.68 14.00
N ILE A 128 19.97 -9.75 14.53
CA ILE A 128 19.69 -9.65 15.97
C ILE A 128 20.45 -10.73 16.73
N THR A 129 20.36 -11.98 16.26
CA THR A 129 21.05 -13.12 16.88
C THR A 129 22.56 -12.89 16.89
N THR A 130 23.12 -12.44 15.76
CA THR A 130 24.56 -12.20 15.62
C THR A 130 25.02 -11.03 16.49
N LEU A 131 24.27 -9.94 16.56
CA LEU A 131 24.59 -8.78 17.43
C LEU A 131 24.51 -9.10 18.92
N LYS A 132 23.74 -10.11 19.31
CA LYS A 132 23.69 -10.59 20.71
C LYS A 132 24.88 -11.51 21.06
N THR A 133 25.69 -11.92 20.09
CA THR A 133 26.92 -12.68 20.37
C THR A 133 28.05 -11.76 20.85
N PRO A 134 28.88 -12.18 21.83
CA PRO A 134 30.03 -11.40 22.28
C PRO A 134 31.00 -11.15 21.12
N TYR A 135 31.28 -9.88 20.83
CA TYR A 135 32.13 -9.43 19.71
C TYR A 135 33.59 -9.26 20.13
N GLN A 136 33.83 -8.75 21.33
CA GLN A 136 35.18 -8.41 21.78
C GLN A 136 36.05 -9.65 22.05
N SER A 137 35.44 -10.74 22.50
CA SER A 137 36.10 -12.03 22.71
C SER A 137 36.03 -12.96 21.49
N ALA A 138 35.41 -12.51 20.40
CA ALA A 138 35.22 -13.33 19.21
C ALA A 138 36.52 -13.48 18.40
N THR A 139 36.65 -14.61 17.69
CA THR A 139 37.74 -14.79 16.73
C THR A 139 37.55 -13.87 15.51
N PRO A 140 38.63 -13.55 14.76
CA PRO A 140 38.50 -12.77 13.53
C PRO A 140 37.50 -13.37 12.53
N GLN A 141 37.35 -14.69 12.50
CA GLN A 141 36.39 -15.39 11.64
C GLN A 141 34.94 -15.09 12.05
N VAL A 142 34.65 -15.06 13.36
CA VAL A 142 33.31 -14.71 13.87
C VAL A 142 33.01 -13.23 13.63
N GLN A 143 33.99 -12.34 13.79
CA GLN A 143 33.84 -10.92 13.48
C GLN A 143 33.59 -10.67 11.97
N ALA A 144 34.24 -11.44 11.10
CA ALA A 144 34.01 -11.40 9.66
C ALA A 144 32.60 -11.94 9.30
N ALA A 145 32.18 -13.06 9.91
CA ALA A 145 30.85 -13.62 9.73
C ALA A 145 29.76 -12.61 10.14
N MET A 146 29.99 -11.84 11.19
CA MET A 146 29.08 -10.80 11.64
C MET A 146 28.91 -9.67 10.62
N SER A 147 30.00 -9.22 10.00
CA SER A 147 29.93 -8.25 8.90
C SER A 147 29.19 -8.81 7.69
N ALA A 148 29.42 -10.08 7.36
CA ALA A 148 28.73 -10.75 6.26
C ALA A 148 27.21 -10.78 6.47
N VAL A 149 26.75 -11.16 7.68
CA VAL A 149 25.31 -11.18 8.03
C VAL A 149 24.69 -9.79 7.90
N ILE A 150 25.35 -8.74 8.38
CA ILE A 150 24.87 -7.35 8.27
C ILE A 150 24.83 -6.91 6.80
N SER A 151 25.82 -7.28 5.99
CA SER A 151 25.86 -6.98 4.56
C SER A 151 24.71 -7.67 3.81
N THR A 152 24.48 -8.96 4.06
CA THR A 152 23.35 -9.71 3.49
C THR A 152 22.01 -9.08 3.87
N ALA A 153 21.82 -8.73 5.14
CA ALA A 153 20.60 -8.06 5.59
C ALA A 153 20.43 -6.68 4.97
N THR A 154 21.52 -5.93 4.76
CA THR A 154 21.49 -4.63 4.06
C THR A 154 21.06 -4.79 2.61
N GLY A 155 21.55 -5.82 1.90
CA GLY A 155 21.10 -6.16 0.55
C GLY A 155 19.62 -6.53 0.50
N GLY A 156 19.16 -7.44 1.38
CA GLY A 156 17.74 -7.82 1.46
C GLY A 156 16.82 -6.65 1.82
N LEU A 157 17.28 -5.71 2.65
CA LEU A 157 16.56 -4.49 2.99
C LEU A 157 16.48 -3.51 1.80
N GLN A 158 17.52 -3.42 0.97
CA GLN A 158 17.49 -2.64 -0.26
C GLN A 158 16.47 -3.21 -1.26
N ASP A 159 16.43 -4.53 -1.42
CA ASP A 159 15.41 -5.19 -2.25
C ASP A 159 13.99 -4.93 -1.72
N THR A 160 13.81 -4.96 -0.41
CA THR A 160 12.53 -4.64 0.26
C THR A 160 12.14 -3.18 0.03
N THR A 161 13.08 -2.25 0.17
CA THR A 161 12.85 -0.81 -0.09
C THR A 161 12.46 -0.58 -1.54
N LYS A 162 13.12 -1.25 -2.49
CA LYS A 162 12.77 -1.17 -3.91
C LYS A 162 11.37 -1.70 -4.18
N SER A 163 10.96 -2.77 -3.50
CA SER A 163 9.62 -3.34 -3.62
C SER A 163 8.57 -2.37 -3.08
N LEU A 164 8.80 -1.78 -1.90
CA LEU A 164 7.96 -0.72 -1.33
C LEU A 164 7.80 0.44 -2.32
N SER A 165 8.89 1.03 -2.80
CA SER A 165 8.83 2.16 -3.74
C SER A 165 8.15 1.81 -5.07
N THR A 166 8.27 0.56 -5.53
CA THR A 166 7.55 0.07 -6.71
C THR A 166 6.05 0.05 -6.47
N VAL A 167 5.61 -0.49 -5.32
CA VAL A 167 4.20 -0.54 -4.95
C VAL A 167 3.65 0.87 -4.71
N THR A 168 4.38 1.74 -4.02
CA THR A 168 4.05 3.16 -3.82
C THR A 168 3.83 3.87 -5.16
N SER A 169 4.74 3.67 -6.12
CA SER A 169 4.62 4.25 -7.47
C SER A 169 3.38 3.73 -8.20
N GLN A 170 3.12 2.42 -8.13
CA GLN A 170 1.94 1.81 -8.76
C GLN A 170 0.63 2.33 -8.14
N LEU A 171 0.54 2.40 -6.81
CA LEU A 171 -0.60 2.98 -6.11
C LEU A 171 -0.79 4.46 -6.45
N GLY A 172 0.28 5.24 -6.55
CA GLY A 172 0.23 6.65 -6.95
C GLY A 172 -0.32 6.84 -8.37
N LEU A 173 0.15 6.03 -9.32
CA LEU A 173 -0.39 6.04 -10.69
C LEU A 173 -1.87 5.65 -10.73
N GLN A 174 -2.26 4.61 -9.98
CA GLN A 174 -3.66 4.17 -9.89
C GLN A 174 -4.57 5.21 -9.25
N LEU A 175 -4.11 5.90 -8.20
CA LEU A 175 -4.85 7.00 -7.59
C LEU A 175 -5.02 8.15 -8.57
N LYS A 176 -3.96 8.55 -9.26
CA LYS A 176 -4.04 9.61 -10.27
C LYS A 176 -5.01 9.26 -11.38
N GLU A 177 -5.05 7.99 -11.75
CA GLU A 177 -5.96 7.50 -12.77
C GLU A 177 -7.42 7.53 -12.33
N VAL A 178 -7.70 7.09 -11.10
CA VAL A 178 -9.05 7.15 -10.51
C VAL A 178 -9.53 8.61 -10.38
N GLU A 179 -8.64 9.55 -10.05
CA GLU A 179 -8.97 10.98 -10.03
C GLU A 179 -9.36 11.50 -11.42
N ASN A 180 -8.60 11.12 -12.45
CA ASN A 180 -8.91 11.52 -13.83
C ASN A 180 -10.27 10.97 -14.28
N LEU A 181 -10.55 9.70 -13.99
CA LEU A 181 -11.84 9.10 -14.30
C LEU A 181 -12.99 9.77 -13.55
N ASN A 182 -12.82 10.06 -12.26
CA ASN A 182 -13.84 10.74 -11.48
C ASN A 182 -14.16 12.14 -12.06
N SER A 183 -13.13 12.88 -12.48
CA SER A 183 -13.32 14.18 -13.15
C SER A 183 -14.08 14.04 -14.48
N SER A 184 -13.79 13.01 -15.28
CA SER A 184 -14.49 12.77 -16.55
C SER A 184 -15.94 12.34 -16.34
N HIS A 185 -16.22 11.53 -15.31
CA HIS A 185 -17.57 11.16 -14.91
C HIS A 185 -18.37 12.37 -14.42
N GLU A 186 -17.75 13.27 -13.66
CA GLU A 186 -18.39 14.51 -13.22
C GLU A 186 -18.76 15.40 -14.41
N GLU A 187 -17.84 15.60 -15.36
CA GLU A 187 -18.10 16.36 -16.61
C GLU A 187 -19.25 15.72 -17.42
N THR A 188 -19.23 14.40 -17.59
CA THR A 188 -20.29 13.66 -18.29
C THR A 188 -21.62 13.81 -17.58
N SER A 189 -21.63 13.76 -16.24
CA SER A 189 -22.84 13.94 -15.44
C SER A 189 -23.43 15.35 -15.61
N VAL A 190 -22.59 16.39 -15.62
CA VAL A 190 -23.01 17.77 -15.88
C VAL A 190 -23.61 17.89 -17.28
N LEU A 191 -22.95 17.37 -18.31
CA LEU A 191 -23.45 17.38 -19.68
C LEU A 191 -24.81 16.65 -19.82
N LEU A 192 -24.97 15.51 -19.15
CA LEU A 192 -26.23 14.76 -19.16
C LEU A 192 -27.36 15.57 -18.47
N LYS A 193 -27.07 16.28 -17.37
CA LYS A 193 -28.03 17.18 -16.72
C LYS A 193 -28.42 18.35 -17.60
N GLU A 194 -27.49 18.97 -18.31
CA GLU A 194 -27.77 20.05 -19.25
C GLU A 194 -28.66 19.58 -20.41
N ARG A 195 -28.37 18.43 -21.00
CA ARG A 195 -29.21 17.83 -22.05
C ARG A 195 -30.60 17.49 -21.54
N GLN A 196 -30.71 16.95 -20.33
CA GLN A 196 -32.00 16.68 -19.71
C GLN A 196 -32.79 17.99 -19.50
N SER A 197 -32.14 19.05 -19.02
CA SER A 197 -32.75 20.37 -18.88
C SER A 197 -33.25 20.90 -20.23
N GLN A 198 -32.43 20.84 -21.28
CA GLN A 198 -32.82 21.28 -22.63
C GLN A 198 -34.01 20.49 -23.19
N LEU A 199 -34.06 19.18 -22.99
CA LEU A 199 -35.20 18.35 -23.40
C LEU A 199 -36.47 18.69 -22.60
N MET A 200 -36.34 18.91 -21.30
CA MET A 200 -37.47 19.36 -20.48
C MET A 200 -37.97 20.76 -20.89
N ASP A 201 -37.06 21.70 -21.12
CA ASP A 201 -37.39 23.05 -21.57
C ASP A 201 -38.04 23.05 -22.97
N THR A 202 -37.57 22.19 -23.88
CA THR A 202 -38.15 22.01 -25.21
C THR A 202 -39.57 21.44 -25.12
N ASN A 203 -39.79 20.41 -24.30
CA ASN A 203 -41.11 19.83 -24.10
C ASN A 203 -42.10 20.85 -23.48
N LEU A 204 -41.65 21.69 -22.56
CA LEU A 204 -42.48 22.75 -21.97
C LEU A 204 -42.86 23.82 -23.02
N LEU A 205 -41.92 24.20 -23.90
CA LEU A 205 -42.19 25.11 -25.02
C LEU A 205 -43.18 24.52 -26.03
N GLU A 206 -43.08 23.23 -26.31
CA GLU A 206 -44.01 22.51 -27.19
C GLU A 206 -45.42 22.48 -26.58
N GLU A 207 -45.56 22.12 -25.30
CA GLU A 207 -46.84 22.11 -24.58
C GLU A 207 -47.50 23.50 -24.53
N ILE A 208 -46.71 24.56 -24.29
CA ILE A 208 -47.20 25.96 -24.34
C ILE A 208 -47.67 26.34 -25.75
N THR A 209 -46.97 25.87 -26.78
CA THR A 209 -47.30 26.17 -28.18
C THR A 209 -48.58 25.46 -28.60
N GLU A 210 -48.74 24.18 -28.24
CA GLU A 210 -49.97 23.42 -28.44
C GLU A 210 -51.15 24.05 -27.70
N PHE A 211 -50.96 24.45 -26.44
CA PHE A 211 -52.00 25.12 -25.65
C PHE A 211 -52.45 26.42 -26.32
N LYS A 212 -51.51 27.25 -26.82
CA LYS A 212 -51.84 28.48 -27.55
C LYS A 212 -52.56 28.21 -28.88
N GLN A 213 -52.16 27.19 -29.63
CA GLN A 213 -52.88 26.79 -30.84
C GLN A 213 -54.30 26.33 -30.52
N LEU A 214 -54.48 25.58 -29.43
CA LEU A 214 -55.80 25.16 -28.96
C LEU A 214 -56.66 26.38 -28.60
N GLU A 215 -56.07 27.38 -27.95
CA GLU A 215 -56.72 28.64 -27.60
C GLU A 215 -57.11 29.45 -28.85
N GLU A 216 -56.23 29.55 -29.86
CA GLU A 216 -56.52 30.21 -31.14
C GLU A 216 -57.63 29.50 -31.93
N VAL A 217 -57.60 28.16 -32.00
CA VAL A 217 -58.65 27.37 -32.65
C VAL A 217 -59.98 27.53 -31.92
N MET A 218 -59.98 27.53 -30.58
CA MET A 218 -61.17 27.82 -29.80
C MET A 218 -61.68 29.23 -30.09
N GLN A 219 -60.85 30.27 -30.04
CA GLN A 219 -61.27 31.64 -30.34
C GLN A 219 -61.81 31.82 -31.77
N ALA A 220 -61.19 31.19 -32.76
CA ALA A 220 -61.67 31.20 -34.14
C ALA A 220 -63.06 30.56 -34.26
N SER A 221 -63.30 29.46 -33.54
CA SER A 221 -64.61 28.78 -33.52
C SER A 221 -65.73 29.60 -32.86
N TYR A 222 -65.39 30.53 -31.96
CA TYR A 222 -66.35 31.46 -31.35
C TYR A 222 -66.59 32.73 -32.19
N SER A 223 -65.79 32.96 -33.24
CA SER A 223 -65.85 34.17 -34.09
C SER A 223 -66.56 33.97 -35.43
N LEU A 224 -67.04 32.74 -35.72
CA LEU A 224 -67.91 32.38 -36.84
C LEU A 224 -69.38 32.32 -36.39
#